data_AF-A0A6N3IAA6-F1
#
_entry.id   AF-A0A6N3IAA6-F1
#
_cell.length_a   1.000
_cell.length_b   1.000
_cell.length_c   1.000
_cell.angle_alpha   90.00
_cell.angle_beta   90.00
_cell.angle_gamma   90.00
#
_symmetry.space_group_name_H-M   'P 1'
#
loop_
_entity.id
_entity.type
_entity.pdbx_description
1 polymer ?
#
loop_
_entity_poly.entity_id
_entity_poly.type
_entity_poly.pdbx_seq_one_letter_code
_entity_poly.pdbx_strand_id
1 'polypeptide(L)' 'MPINTDELLRILACPKCLGSLAAMVENNTAAGFACAACQVIYPIREDIPVMLVEEAVDMPTWNAQHPQAKERA' A
#
# COMPACT_ATOMS: atom_id res chain seq x y z
N MET A 1 20.27 -7.18 26.47
CA MET A 1 19.16 -6.22 26.21
C MET A 1 18.18 -6.93 25.28
N PRO A 2 16.91 -7.15 25.67
CA PRO A 2 15.94 -7.84 24.83
C PRO A 2 15.36 -6.87 23.80
N ILE A 3 15.30 -7.32 22.54
CA ILE A 3 14.64 -6.59 21.46
C ILE A 3 13.14 -6.54 21.78
N ASN A 4 12.56 -5.33 21.77
CA ASN A 4 11.15 -5.12 22.03
C ASN A 4 10.37 -5.28 20.71
N THR A 5 9.78 -6.45 20.51
CA THR A 5 9.13 -6.90 19.27
C THR A 5 7.81 -6.16 18.98
N ASP A 6 7.22 -5.51 19.98
CA ASP A 6 5.91 -4.83 19.89
C ASP A 6 5.94 -3.49 19.13
N GLU A 7 7.11 -2.87 18.95
CA GLU A 7 7.31 -1.62 18.18
C GLU A 7 7.67 -1.85 16.69
N LEU A 8 8.08 -3.07 16.31
CA LEU A 8 8.54 -3.41 14.95
C LEU A 8 7.40 -3.75 13.97
N LEU A 9 6.18 -3.97 14.47
CA LEU A 9 5.01 -4.51 13.75
C LEU A 9 3.84 -3.52 13.66
N ARG A 10 4.08 -2.21 13.71
CA ARG A 10 3.03 -1.20 13.45
C ARG A 10 2.68 -1.18 11.95
N ILE A 11 1.86 -2.15 11.55
CA ILE A 11 0.83 -2.10 10.49
C ILE A 11 1.36 -1.62 9.12
N LEU A 12 1.87 -2.54 8.29
CA LEU A 12 2.19 -2.36 6.87
C LEU A 12 2.96 -1.06 6.50
N ALA A 13 4.29 -1.17 6.41
CA ALA A 13 5.15 -0.10 5.90
C ALA A 13 5.55 -0.36 4.44
N CYS A 14 5.87 0.71 3.70
CA CYS A 14 6.35 0.58 2.33
C CYS A 14 7.65 -0.25 2.27
N PRO A 15 7.75 -1.29 1.43
CA PRO A 15 8.95 -2.11 1.33
C PRO A 15 10.18 -1.37 0.78
N LYS A 16 9.96 -0.24 0.08
CA LYS A 16 11.04 0.58 -0.51
C LYS A 16 11.57 1.64 0.46
N CYS A 17 10.69 2.35 1.16
CA CYS A 17 11.07 3.52 1.99
C CYS A 17 10.72 3.39 3.47
N LEU A 18 10.05 2.30 3.87
CA LEU A 18 9.57 2.05 5.23
C LEU A 18 8.62 3.14 5.79
N GLY A 19 8.07 3.98 4.91
CA GLY A 19 7.09 5.00 5.27
C GLY A 19 5.67 4.44 5.42
N SER A 20 4.76 5.30 5.88
CA SER A 20 3.34 4.98 6.04
C SER A 20 2.66 4.71 4.69
N LEU A 21 1.78 3.70 4.68
CA LEU A 21 0.93 3.35 3.55
C LEU A 21 -0.51 3.74 3.85
N ALA A 22 -1.22 4.20 2.81
CA ALA A 22 -2.67 4.46 2.87
C ALA A 22 -3.42 3.37 2.08
N ALA A 23 -4.53 2.87 2.62
CA ALA A 23 -5.33 1.86 1.94
C ALA A 23 -6.26 2.53 0.90
N MET A 24 -6.13 2.11 -0.35
CA MET A 24 -7.04 2.45 -1.43
C MET A 24 -8.19 1.45 -1.42
N VAL A 25 -9.42 1.95 -1.26
CA VAL A 25 -10.62 1.12 -1.17
C VAL A 25 -11.47 1.31 -2.42
N GLU A 26 -11.84 0.19 -3.04
CA GLU A 26 -12.75 0.12 -4.17
C GLU A 26 -13.84 -0.90 -3.85
N ASN A 27 -15.10 -0.62 -4.16
CA ASN A 27 -16.23 -1.53 -3.87
C ASN A 27 -16.28 -2.05 -2.42
N ASN A 28 -15.87 -1.22 -1.46
CA ASN A 28 -15.82 -1.54 -0.02
C ASN A 28 -14.76 -2.59 0.38
N THR A 29 -13.81 -2.92 -0.51
CA THR A 29 -12.64 -3.76 -0.24
C THR A 29 -11.34 -3.00 -0.52
N ALA A 30 -10.25 -3.39 0.13
CA ALA A 30 -8.94 -2.80 -0.17
C ALA A 30 -8.47 -3.29 -1.54
N ALA A 31 -8.27 -2.37 -2.47
CA ALA A 31 -7.77 -2.64 -3.81
C ALA A 31 -6.24 -2.46 -3.92
N GLY A 32 -5.65 -1.65 -3.03
CA GLY A 32 -4.20 -1.46 -2.98
C GLY A 32 -3.73 -0.61 -1.81
N PHE A 33 -2.40 -0.50 -1.68
CA PHE A 33 -1.74 0.35 -0.69
C PHE A 33 -0.94 1.44 -1.40
N ALA A 34 -1.29 2.70 -1.16
CA ALA A 34 -0.60 3.85 -1.71
C ALA A 34 0.53 4.32 -0.79
N CYS A 35 1.68 4.60 -1.37
CA CYS A 35 2.80 5.24 -0.71
C CYS A 35 2.98 6.66 -1.24
N ALA A 36 2.61 7.66 -0.44
CA ALA A 36 2.75 9.07 -0.84
C ALA A 36 4.21 9.49 -1.06
N ALA A 37 5.16 8.91 -0.32
CA ALA A 37 6.59 9.23 -0.46
C ALA A 37 7.19 8.69 -1.76
N CYS A 38 6.78 7.49 -2.18
CA CYS A 38 7.27 6.86 -3.40
C CYS A 38 6.41 7.15 -4.64
N GLN A 39 5.21 7.71 -4.46
CA GLN A 39 4.22 7.95 -5.53
C GLN A 39 3.82 6.68 -6.29
N VAL A 40 3.81 5.54 -5.58
CA VAL A 40 3.44 4.23 -6.12
C VAL A 40 2.32 3.60 -5.31
N ILE A 41 1.64 2.63 -5.93
CA ILE A 41 0.57 1.84 -5.35
C ILE A 41 0.94 0.36 -5.47
N TYR A 42 0.81 -0.35 -4.35
CA TYR A 42 0.95 -1.80 -4.27
C TYR A 42 -0.42 -2.44 -4.41
N PRO A 43 -0.72 -3.12 -5.54
CA PRO A 43 -2.03 -3.70 -5.78
C PRO A 43 -2.31 -4.90 -4.87
N ILE A 44 -3.58 -5.13 -4.55
CA ILE A 44 -4.04 -6.36 -3.91
C ILE A 44 -4.62 -7.26 -5.02
N ARG A 45 -4.07 -8.47 -5.15
CA ARG A 45 -4.54 -9.48 -6.12
C ARG A 45 -4.95 -10.71 -5.33
N GLU A 46 -6.16 -11.23 -5.55
CA GLU A 46 -6.70 -12.39 -4.83
C GLU A 46 -6.65 -12.25 -3.30
N ASP A 47 -6.99 -11.04 -2.79
CA ASP A 47 -6.90 -10.68 -1.37
C ASP A 47 -5.48 -10.72 -0.77
N ILE A 48 -4.44 -10.85 -1.61
CA ILE A 48 -3.03 -10.83 -1.21
C ILE A 48 -2.37 -9.50 -1.63
N PRO A 49 -1.81 -8.71 -0.70
CA PRO A 49 -1.05 -7.51 -1.02
C PRO A 49 0.26 -7.84 -1.74
N VAL A 50 0.43 -7.34 -2.97
CA VAL A 50 1.68 -7.51 -3.72
C VAL A 50 2.68 -6.44 -3.27
N MET A 51 3.41 -6.72 -2.19
CA MET A 51 4.44 -5.83 -1.61
C MET A 51 5.83 -6.00 -2.27
N LEU A 52 5.86 -6.14 -3.60
CA LEU A 52 7.10 -6.18 -4.37
C LEU A 52 7.33 -4.83 -5.02
N VAL A 53 8.55 -4.30 -4.93
CA VAL A 53 8.91 -2.98 -5.49
C VAL A 53 8.79 -2.97 -7.02
N GLU A 54 9.04 -4.11 -7.66
CA GLU A 54 8.99 -4.29 -9.12
C GLU A 54 7.55 -4.36 -9.66
N GLU A 55 6.61 -4.82 -8.84
CA GLU A 55 5.18 -4.91 -9.18
C GLU A 55 4.39 -3.67 -8.75
N ALA A 56 5.07 -2.66 -8.18
CA ALA A 56 4.45 -1.41 -7.78
C ALA A 56 4.01 -0.62 -9.02
N VAL A 57 2.80 -0.07 -8.98
CA VAL A 57 2.23 0.69 -10.09
C VAL A 57 2.33 2.18 -9.76
N ASP A 58 2.74 3.00 -10.72
CA ASP A 58 2.76 4.46 -10.55
C ASP A 58 1.35 4.98 -10.25
N MET A 59 1.24 5.87 -9.26
CA MET A 59 -0.02 6.45 -8.82
C MET A 59 -0.89 7.04 -9.96
N PRO A 60 -0.35 7.81 -10.94
CA PRO A 60 -1.15 8.29 -12.07
C PRO A 60 -1.69 7.16 -12.97
N THR A 61 -0.89 6.12 -13.21
CA THR A 61 -1.30 4.96 -14.03
C THR A 61 -2.38 4.15 -13.33
N TRP A 62 -2.26 3.96 -12.01
CA TRP A 62 -3.27 3.30 -11.19
C TRP A 62 -4.60 4.06 -11.18
N ASN A 63 -4.56 5.38 -10.96
CA ASN A 63 -5.75 6.23 -10.93
C ASN A 63 -6.51 6.25 -12.26
N ALA A 64 -5.81 6.12 -13.39
CA ALA A 64 -6.44 6.00 -14.70
C ALA A 64 -7.20 4.69 -14.88
N GLN A 65 -6.72 3.60 -14.25
CA GLN A 65 -7.36 2.28 -14.29
C GLN A 65 -8.47 2.12 -13.23
N HIS A 66 -8.37 2.83 -12.10
CA HIS A 66 -9.28 2.71 -10.95
C HIS A 66 -9.85 4.09 -10.53
N PRO A 67 -10.74 4.70 -11.34
CA PRO A 67 -11.26 6.05 -11.09
C PRO A 67 -12.15 6.16 -9.84
N GLN A 68 -12.55 5.03 -9.23
CA GLN A 68 -13.44 4.98 -8.06
C GLN A 68 -12.72 4.61 -6.75
N ALA A 69 -11.42 4.29 -6.80
CA ALA A 69 -10.64 3.98 -5.60
C ALA A 69 -10.52 5.23 -4.71
N LYS A 70 -11.01 5.15 -3.48
CA LYS A 70 -10.93 6.24 -2.50
C LYS A 70 -9.96 5.86 -1.38
N GLU A 71 -9.15 6.82 -0.98
CA GLU A 71 -8.26 6.69 0.17
C GLU A 71 -9.09 6.62 1.45
N ARG A 72 -8.96 5.53 2.22
CA ARG A 72 -9.51 5.42 3.58
C ARG A 72 -8.35 5.60 4.56
N ALA A 73 -8.35 6.75 5.24
CA ALA A 73 -7.40 7.11 6.29
C ALA A 73 -7.67 6.33 7.59
#